data_AF-A0A7S2VA01-F1
#
_entry.id   AF-A0A7S2VA01-F1
#
_cell.length_a   1.000
_cell.length_b   1.000
_cell.length_c   1.000
_cell.angle_alpha   90.00
_cell.angle_beta   90.00
_cell.angle_gamma   90.00
#
_symmetry.space_group_name_H-M   'P 1'
#
loop_
_entity.id
_entity.type
_entity.pdbx_description
1 polymer ?
#
loop_
_entity_poly.entity_id
_entity_poly.type
_entity_poly.pdbx_seq_one_letter_code
_entity_poly.pdbx_strand_id
1 'polypeptide(L)'
;SITNILKMTSSADFAALTARLTNGSDFDVAVLDQVVAAAYSPMDPNRAAANQFLMQLQEAPDLWQQADSIIEKASNPHARFFGLQVLDDAIRTRWKILPADQKEGIKNYVVGKIINMSQDESTLAQEKVFIGKLNLTLVEILKKEWPHNWPSFISDLVNSSRTSEVLCENNMQ
;
A
#
# COMPACT_ATOMS: atom_id res chain seq x y z
N SER A 1 31.91 -13.92 -7.33
CA SER A 1 32.46 -13.15 -6.20
C SER A 1 31.35 -12.79 -5.24
N ILE A 2 31.33 -13.44 -4.07
CA ILE A 2 30.30 -13.36 -3.02
C ILE A 2 30.44 -12.07 -2.17
N THR A 3 31.38 -11.19 -2.53
CA THR A 3 31.82 -10.05 -1.72
C THR A 3 30.90 -8.82 -1.77
N ASN A 4 29.86 -8.80 -2.61
CA ASN A 4 28.99 -7.63 -2.78
C ASN A 4 27.67 -7.65 -1.99
N ILE A 5 27.39 -8.69 -1.20
CA ILE A 5 26.13 -8.79 -0.41
C ILE A 5 26.35 -8.48 1.10
N LEU A 6 27.59 -8.22 1.53
CA LEU A 6 27.96 -8.08 2.95
C LEU A 6 28.35 -6.66 3.41
N LYS A 7 27.94 -5.59 2.71
CA LYS A 7 28.28 -4.20 3.09
C LYS A 7 27.05 -3.33 3.42
N MET A 8 26.28 -3.74 4.43
CA MET A 8 25.40 -2.83 5.20
C MET A 8 25.62 -3.02 6.70
N THR A 9 26.88 -3.17 7.13
CA THR A 9 27.26 -3.57 8.49
C THR A 9 27.58 -2.40 9.44
N SER A 10 27.30 -1.15 9.06
CA SER A 10 27.42 0.01 9.95
C SER A 10 26.06 0.66 10.22
N SER A 11 25.77 0.93 11.50
CA SER A 11 24.60 1.72 11.92
C SER A 11 24.57 3.11 11.26
N ALA A 12 25.73 3.68 10.91
CA ALA A 12 25.83 4.95 10.21
C ALA A 12 25.35 4.85 8.75
N ASP A 13 25.59 3.72 8.08
CA ASP A 13 25.15 3.50 6.70
C ASP A 13 23.63 3.34 6.64
N PHE A 14 23.04 2.66 7.64
CA PHE A 14 21.59 2.53 7.75
C PHE A 14 20.90 3.87 8.04
N ALA A 15 21.49 4.71 8.90
CA ALA A 15 20.97 6.06 9.15
C ALA A 15 21.02 6.95 7.89
N ALA A 16 22.08 6.86 7.09
CA ALA A 16 22.17 7.55 5.81
C ALA A 16 21.12 7.04 4.81
N LEU A 17 20.85 5.73 4.81
CA LEU A 17 19.83 5.11 3.97
C LEU A 17 18.43 5.63 4.30
N THR A 18 18.03 5.62 5.59
CA THR A 18 16.70 6.07 6.01
C THR A 18 16.50 7.58 5.80
N ALA A 19 17.57 8.38 5.96
CA ALA A 19 17.53 9.82 5.67
C ALA A 19 17.17 10.14 4.21
N ARG A 20 17.46 9.24 3.25
CA ARG A 20 17.07 9.42 1.85
C ARG A 20 15.55 9.39 1.66
N LEU A 21 14.81 8.67 2.51
CA LEU A 21 13.35 8.60 2.44
C LEU A 21 12.66 9.83 3.04
N THR A 22 13.35 10.58 3.91
CA THR A 22 12.77 11.77 4.57
C THR A 22 13.25 13.09 3.99
N ASN A 23 14.46 13.11 3.39
CA ASN A 23 15.12 14.35 2.95
C ASN A 23 15.29 14.46 1.42
N GLY A 24 14.90 13.44 0.68
CA GLY A 24 14.96 13.45 -0.79
C GLY A 24 13.87 14.30 -1.44
N SER A 25 14.06 14.69 -2.70
CA SER A 25 13.03 15.35 -3.51
C SER A 25 11.91 14.39 -3.92
N ASP A 26 12.23 13.11 -4.08
CA ASP A 26 11.32 12.04 -4.48
C ASP A 26 11.42 10.86 -3.52
N PHE A 27 10.30 10.16 -3.30
CA PHE A 27 10.25 8.98 -2.45
C PHE A 27 10.83 7.76 -3.17
N ASP A 28 11.97 7.25 -2.68
CA ASP A 28 12.68 6.11 -3.28
C ASP A 28 12.11 4.77 -2.77
N VAL A 29 11.22 4.16 -3.54
CA VAL A 29 10.58 2.88 -3.19
C VAL A 29 11.60 1.73 -3.08
N ALA A 30 12.70 1.76 -3.83
CA ALA A 30 13.73 0.72 -3.73
C ALA A 30 14.54 0.84 -2.42
N VAL A 31 14.64 2.05 -1.86
CA VAL A 31 15.19 2.25 -0.51
C VAL A 31 14.20 1.77 0.55
N LEU A 32 12.91 2.04 0.39
CA LEU A 32 11.88 1.49 1.28
C LEU A 32 11.93 -0.04 1.31
N ASP A 33 12.05 -0.70 0.15
CA ASP A 33 12.19 -2.15 0.05
C ASP A 33 13.35 -2.69 0.90
N GLN A 34 14.50 -2.01 0.89
CA GLN A 34 15.67 -2.38 1.70
C GLN A 34 15.41 -2.22 3.19
N VAL A 35 14.78 -1.12 3.60
CA VAL A 35 14.43 -0.87 5.01
C VAL A 35 13.42 -1.90 5.51
N VAL A 36 12.40 -2.21 4.70
CA VAL A 36 11.41 -3.23 5.03
C VAL A 36 12.05 -4.63 5.08
N ALA A 37 12.96 -4.95 4.16
CA ALA A 37 13.70 -6.21 4.21
C ALA A 37 14.49 -6.36 5.52
N ALA A 38 15.18 -5.31 5.97
CA ALA A 38 15.87 -5.31 7.26
C ALA A 38 14.91 -5.48 8.45
N ALA A 39 13.74 -4.85 8.42
CA ALA A 39 12.74 -4.95 9.49
C ALA A 39 12.15 -6.37 9.66
N TYR A 40 12.00 -7.10 8.55
CA TYR A 40 11.43 -8.45 8.51
C TYR A 40 12.47 -9.57 8.57
N SER A 41 13.77 -9.26 8.43
CA SER A 41 14.85 -10.23 8.56
C SER A 41 15.25 -10.43 10.02
N PRO A 42 15.03 -11.62 10.63
CA PRO A 42 15.29 -11.83 12.06
C PRO A 42 16.76 -11.67 12.47
N MET A 43 17.68 -11.85 11.52
CA MET A 43 19.14 -11.83 11.74
C MET A 43 19.77 -10.50 11.32
N ASP A 44 18.98 -9.54 10.83
CA ASP A 44 19.53 -8.25 10.40
C ASP A 44 19.92 -7.39 11.62
N PRO A 45 21.16 -6.89 11.68
CA PRO A 45 21.60 -6.06 12.81
C PRO A 45 20.82 -4.75 12.94
N ASN A 46 20.22 -4.26 11.85
CA ASN A 46 19.44 -3.03 11.83
C ASN A 46 17.94 -3.27 12.05
N ARG A 47 17.49 -4.51 12.30
CA ARG A 47 16.06 -4.86 12.43
C ARG A 47 15.29 -3.95 13.39
N ALA A 48 15.83 -3.68 14.58
CA ALA A 48 15.17 -2.82 15.57
C ALA A 48 15.06 -1.37 15.09
N ALA A 49 16.15 -0.83 14.52
CA ALA A 49 16.17 0.52 13.94
C ALA A 49 15.22 0.65 12.75
N ALA A 50 15.15 -0.38 11.89
CA ALA A 50 14.25 -0.44 10.75
C ALA A 50 12.79 -0.44 11.18
N ASN A 51 12.40 -1.26 12.16
CA ASN A 51 11.04 -1.27 12.70
C ASN A 51 10.67 0.09 13.33
N GLN A 52 11.57 0.68 14.12
CA GLN A 52 11.36 2.00 14.70
C GLN A 52 11.17 3.08 13.62
N PHE A 53 12.02 3.06 12.58
CA PHE A 53 11.93 4.01 11.48
C PHE A 53 10.63 3.83 10.69
N LEU A 54 10.20 2.61 10.39
CA LEU A 54 8.94 2.38 9.66
C LEU A 54 7.72 2.89 10.44
N MET A 55 7.70 2.73 11.77
CA MET A 55 6.65 3.31 12.61
C MET A 55 6.63 4.84 12.51
N GLN A 56 7.80 5.49 12.61
CA GLN A 56 7.92 6.95 12.48
C GLN A 56 7.54 7.43 11.07
N LEU A 57 7.98 6.69 10.05
CA LEU A 57 7.70 7.01 8.66
C LEU A 57 6.18 6.97 8.41
N GLN A 58 5.48 5.97 8.93
CA GLN A 58 4.02 5.85 8.80
C GLN A 58 3.26 7.06 9.36
N GLU A 59 3.80 7.73 10.39
CA GLU A 59 3.21 8.93 10.99
C GLU A 59 3.48 10.21 10.18
N ALA A 60 4.36 10.16 9.17
CA ALA A 60 4.72 11.33 8.38
C ALA A 60 3.48 11.92 7.68
N PRO A 61 3.31 13.26 7.70
CA PRO A 61 2.08 13.91 7.26
C PRO A 61 1.73 13.65 5.79
N ASP A 62 2.71 13.50 4.91
CA ASP A 62 2.47 13.45 3.47
C ASP A 62 2.81 12.09 2.85
N LEU A 63 3.16 11.08 3.66
CA LEU A 63 3.52 9.75 3.13
C LEU A 63 2.38 9.10 2.35
N TRP A 64 1.13 9.39 2.70
CA TRP A 64 -0.04 8.88 2.00
C TRP A 64 -0.07 9.26 0.51
N GLN A 65 0.56 10.37 0.13
CA GLN A 65 0.70 10.79 -1.27
C GLN A 65 1.64 9.89 -2.06
N GLN A 66 2.40 9.03 -1.39
CA GLN A 66 3.31 8.05 -2.00
C GLN A 66 2.75 6.63 -1.94
N ALA A 67 1.58 6.41 -1.34
CA ALA A 67 1.05 5.08 -1.08
C ALA A 67 0.82 4.28 -2.37
N ASP A 68 0.28 4.92 -3.41
CA ASP A 68 0.11 4.32 -4.73
C ASP A 68 1.47 3.93 -5.35
N SER A 69 2.45 4.84 -5.33
CA SER A 69 3.81 4.59 -5.83
C SER A 69 4.47 3.42 -5.08
N ILE A 70 4.28 3.32 -3.76
CA ILE A 70 4.77 2.20 -2.96
C ILE A 70 4.09 0.89 -3.39
N ILE A 71 2.76 0.86 -3.47
CA ILE A 71 2.00 -0.34 -3.81
C ILE A 71 2.34 -0.83 -5.23
N GLU A 72 2.54 0.08 -6.19
CA GLU A 72 2.82 -0.27 -7.59
C GLU A 72 4.27 -0.66 -7.84
N LYS A 73 5.24 0.01 -7.21
CA LYS A 73 6.66 -0.12 -7.56
C LYS A 73 7.46 -1.00 -6.60
N ALA A 74 6.93 -1.30 -5.42
CA ALA A 74 7.66 -2.12 -4.45
C ALA A 74 7.79 -3.57 -4.95
N SER A 75 9.02 -4.06 -4.89
CA SER A 75 9.34 -5.46 -5.15
C SER A 75 9.16 -6.34 -3.92
N ASN A 76 9.23 -5.75 -2.71
CA ASN A 76 9.01 -6.45 -1.46
C ASN A 76 7.51 -6.51 -1.13
N PRO A 77 6.90 -7.70 -0.97
CA PRO A 77 5.48 -7.81 -0.60
C PRO A 77 5.14 -7.08 0.70
N HIS A 78 6.03 -7.08 1.69
CA HIS A 78 5.83 -6.37 2.95
C HIS A 78 5.81 -4.84 2.76
N ALA A 79 6.56 -4.32 1.79
CA ALA A 79 6.54 -2.90 1.46
C ALA A 79 5.24 -2.52 0.73
N ARG A 80 4.71 -3.39 -0.13
CA ARG A 80 3.36 -3.21 -0.71
C ARG A 80 2.28 -3.15 0.38
N PHE A 81 2.34 -4.05 1.36
CA PHE A 81 1.43 -4.01 2.51
C PHE A 81 1.61 -2.76 3.37
N PHE A 82 2.84 -2.29 3.55
CA PHE A 82 3.11 -1.02 4.22
C PHE A 82 2.45 0.15 3.49
N GLY A 83 2.57 0.23 2.15
CA GLY A 83 1.88 1.25 1.35
C GLY A 83 0.36 1.22 1.53
N LEU A 84 -0.24 0.03 1.56
CA LEU A 84 -1.67 -0.12 1.82
C LEU A 84 -2.06 0.29 3.24
N GLN A 85 -1.22 0.01 4.24
CA GLN A 85 -1.43 0.45 5.62
C GLN A 85 -1.35 1.98 5.77
N VAL A 86 -0.46 2.63 5.01
CA VAL A 86 -0.39 4.10 4.94
C VAL A 86 -1.67 4.67 4.33
N LEU A 87 -2.17 4.06 3.25
CA LEU A 87 -3.42 4.49 2.60
C LEU A 87 -4.62 4.33 3.54
N ASP A 88 -4.74 3.18 4.22
CA ASP A 88 -5.76 2.90 5.23
C ASP A 88 -5.75 3.95 6.35
N ASP A 89 -4.57 4.33 6.84
CA ASP A 89 -4.47 5.36 7.88
C ASP A 89 -5.01 6.70 7.38
N ALA A 90 -4.65 7.12 6.17
CA ALA A 90 -5.15 8.36 5.58
C ALA A 90 -6.69 8.37 5.43
N ILE A 91 -7.28 7.25 4.98
CA ILE A 91 -8.74 7.09 4.88
C ILE A 91 -9.40 7.15 6.27
N ARG A 92 -8.75 6.59 7.29
CA ARG A 92 -9.28 6.59 8.65
C ARG A 92 -9.20 7.96 9.31
N THR A 93 -8.05 8.62 9.22
CA THR A 93 -7.68 9.77 10.07
C THR A 93 -7.85 11.11 9.37
N ARG A 94 -7.65 11.17 8.05
CA ARG A 94 -7.56 12.44 7.29
C ARG A 94 -8.66 12.61 6.26
N TRP A 95 -9.43 11.56 5.96
CA TRP A 95 -10.41 11.58 4.86
C TRP A 95 -11.30 12.83 4.84
N LYS A 96 -11.81 13.29 5.98
CA LYS A 96 -12.70 14.47 6.04
C LYS A 96 -12.04 15.75 5.52
N ILE A 97 -10.74 15.93 5.75
CA ILE A 97 -9.99 17.14 5.38
C ILE A 97 -9.35 17.06 3.99
N LEU A 98 -9.36 15.90 3.34
CA LEU A 98 -8.82 15.75 1.99
C LEU A 98 -9.70 16.52 0.97
N PRO A 99 -9.08 17.21 0.00
CA PRO A 99 -9.78 17.79 -1.15
C PRO A 99 -10.59 16.73 -1.91
N ALA A 100 -11.67 17.15 -2.56
CA ALA A 100 -12.55 16.25 -3.32
C ALA A 100 -11.78 15.45 -4.39
N ASP A 101 -10.90 16.11 -5.14
CA ASP A 101 -10.11 15.46 -6.20
C ASP A 101 -9.18 14.37 -5.66
N GLN A 102 -8.62 14.57 -4.46
CA GLN A 102 -7.77 13.58 -3.80
C GLN A 102 -8.58 12.37 -3.32
N LYS A 103 -9.79 12.60 -2.79
CA LYS A 103 -10.72 11.51 -2.43
C LYS A 103 -11.10 10.70 -3.66
N GLU A 104 -11.42 11.36 -4.77
CA GLU A 104 -11.74 10.74 -6.05
C GLU A 104 -10.56 9.92 -6.59
N GLY A 105 -9.35 10.48 -6.55
CA GLY A 105 -8.12 9.78 -6.92
C GLY A 105 -7.92 8.49 -6.13
N ILE A 106 -8.08 8.55 -4.81
CA ILE A 106 -7.95 7.37 -3.93
C ILE A 106 -9.04 6.32 -4.25
N LYS A 107 -10.29 6.74 -4.43
CA LYS A 107 -11.41 5.85 -4.81
C LYS A 107 -11.10 5.10 -6.11
N ASN A 108 -10.72 5.84 -7.15
CA ASN A 108 -10.44 5.28 -8.47
C ASN A 108 -9.23 4.36 -8.45
N TYR A 109 -8.19 4.72 -7.70
CA TYR A 109 -7.01 3.89 -7.53
C TYR A 109 -7.37 2.54 -6.90
N VAL A 110 -8.07 2.54 -5.75
CA VAL A 110 -8.42 1.30 -5.03
C VAL A 110 -9.33 0.41 -5.88
N VAL A 111 -10.38 0.97 -6.48
CA VAL A 111 -11.29 0.21 -7.36
C VAL A 111 -10.57 -0.33 -8.59
N GLY A 112 -9.77 0.50 -9.26
CA GLY A 112 -9.00 0.09 -10.43
C GLY A 112 -8.00 -1.03 -10.11
N LYS A 113 -7.34 -0.95 -8.94
CA LYS A 113 -6.40 -1.98 -8.50
C LYS A 113 -7.10 -3.31 -8.22
N ILE A 114 -8.23 -3.29 -7.51
CA ILE A 114 -9.05 -4.49 -7.27
C ILE A 114 -9.47 -5.12 -8.59
N ILE A 115 -10.04 -4.33 -9.51
CA ILE A 115 -10.47 -4.82 -10.82
C ILE A 115 -9.30 -5.46 -11.57
N ASN A 116 -8.15 -4.79 -11.66
CA ASN A 116 -6.98 -5.30 -12.38
C ASN A 116 -6.45 -6.61 -11.77
N MET A 117 -6.45 -6.75 -10.45
CA MET A 117 -5.97 -7.95 -9.77
C MET A 117 -6.99 -9.10 -9.77
N SER A 118 -8.26 -8.80 -10.03
CA SER A 118 -9.37 -9.78 -10.08
C SER A 118 -9.84 -10.06 -11.52
N GLN A 119 -9.02 -9.76 -12.54
CA GLN A 119 -9.28 -10.14 -13.93
C GLN A 119 -8.80 -11.55 -14.29
N ASP A 120 -7.83 -12.08 -13.55
CA ASP A 120 -7.18 -13.36 -13.82
C ASP A 120 -7.20 -14.24 -12.56
N GLU A 121 -7.66 -15.49 -12.71
CA GLU A 121 -7.81 -16.43 -11.60
C GLU A 121 -6.47 -16.76 -10.94
N SER A 122 -5.39 -16.82 -11.72
CA SER A 122 -4.06 -17.13 -11.19
C SER A 122 -3.53 -16.01 -10.29
N THR A 123 -3.75 -14.77 -10.68
CA THR A 123 -3.42 -13.57 -9.88
C THR A 123 -4.28 -13.51 -8.63
N LEU A 124 -5.59 -13.75 -8.75
CA LEU A 124 -6.51 -13.78 -7.61
C LEU A 124 -6.08 -14.82 -6.57
N ALA A 125 -5.68 -16.01 -7.02
CA ALA A 125 -5.22 -17.09 -6.14
C ALA A 125 -3.87 -16.76 -5.47
N GLN A 126 -2.91 -16.21 -6.22
CA GLN A 126 -1.56 -15.90 -5.70
C GLN A 126 -1.55 -14.70 -4.74
N GLU A 127 -2.35 -13.68 -5.02
CA GLU A 127 -2.36 -12.42 -4.26
C GLU A 127 -3.60 -12.29 -3.36
N LYS A 128 -4.28 -13.41 -3.06
CA LYS A 128 -5.54 -13.45 -2.28
C LYS A 128 -5.52 -12.61 -1.01
N VAL A 129 -4.42 -12.67 -0.25
CA VAL A 129 -4.28 -11.91 1.02
C VAL A 129 -4.21 -10.41 0.75
N PHE A 130 -3.50 -10.00 -0.29
CA PHE A 130 -3.36 -8.60 -0.66
C PHE A 130 -4.67 -8.03 -1.22
N ILE A 131 -5.35 -8.79 -2.08
CA ILE A 131 -6.67 -8.44 -2.63
C ILE A 131 -7.72 -8.33 -1.52
N GLY A 132 -7.75 -9.31 -0.60
CA GLY A 132 -8.64 -9.23 0.57
C GLY A 132 -8.39 -7.98 1.42
N LYS A 133 -7.12 -7.55 1.55
CA LYS A 133 -6.79 -6.31 2.24
C LYS A 133 -7.24 -5.07 1.47
N LEU A 134 -7.14 -5.04 0.14
CA LEU A 134 -7.70 -3.98 -0.71
C LEU A 134 -9.23 -3.90 -0.60
N ASN A 135 -9.93 -5.03 -0.54
CA ASN A 135 -11.39 -5.05 -0.32
C ASN A 135 -11.75 -4.42 1.03
N LEU A 136 -10.98 -4.69 2.10
CA LEU A 136 -11.16 -4.02 3.38
C LEU A 136 -10.90 -2.51 3.29
N THR A 137 -9.89 -2.08 2.54
CA THR A 137 -9.64 -0.65 2.27
C THR A 137 -10.83 -0.01 1.53
N LEU A 138 -11.38 -0.68 0.53
CA LEU A 138 -12.59 -0.23 -0.17
C LEU A 138 -13.77 -0.08 0.80
N VAL A 139 -13.99 -1.05 1.70
CA VAL A 139 -15.02 -0.97 2.73
C VAL A 139 -14.82 0.25 3.64
N GLU A 140 -13.59 0.57 4.02
CA GLU A 140 -13.31 1.79 4.80
C GLU A 140 -13.67 3.07 4.05
N ILE A 141 -13.48 3.12 2.73
CA ILE A 141 -13.93 4.24 1.89
C ILE A 141 -15.47 4.29 1.85
N LEU A 142 -16.13 3.15 1.65
CA LEU A 142 -17.59 3.07 1.59
C LEU A 142 -18.25 3.56 2.87
N LYS A 143 -17.68 3.23 4.04
CA LYS A 143 -18.15 3.74 5.34
C LYS A 143 -18.13 5.27 5.44
N LYS A 144 -17.36 5.97 4.60
CA LYS A 144 -17.27 7.44 4.56
C LYS A 144 -18.15 8.05 3.48
N GLU A 145 -18.25 7.41 2.31
CA GLU A 145 -18.84 8.00 1.10
C GLU A 145 -20.22 7.47 0.75
N TRP A 146 -20.53 6.20 1.06
CA TRP A 146 -21.83 5.61 0.77
C TRP A 146 -22.82 5.89 1.91
N PRO A 147 -24.11 6.17 1.64
CA PRO A 147 -24.76 6.22 0.32
C PRO A 147 -24.75 7.61 -0.35
N HIS A 148 -24.40 8.68 0.37
CA HIS A 148 -24.69 10.04 -0.08
C HIS A 148 -23.74 10.56 -1.16
N ASN A 149 -22.44 10.31 -1.03
CA ASN A 149 -21.41 10.81 -1.93
C ASN A 149 -21.01 9.79 -3.00
N TRP A 150 -21.42 8.52 -2.84
CA TRP A 150 -21.23 7.46 -3.84
C TRP A 150 -22.48 6.59 -4.02
N PRO A 151 -23.61 7.16 -4.46
CA PRO A 151 -24.89 6.45 -4.54
C PRO A 151 -24.90 5.31 -5.56
N SER A 152 -24.07 5.40 -6.61
CA SER A 152 -24.00 4.38 -7.68
C SER A 152 -23.22 3.12 -7.29
N PHE A 153 -22.54 3.09 -6.14
CA PHE A 153 -21.61 2.01 -5.82
C PHE A 153 -22.21 0.61 -5.96
N ILE A 154 -23.41 0.38 -5.40
CA ILE A 154 -24.07 -0.93 -5.46
C ILE A 154 -24.46 -1.30 -6.90
N SER A 155 -24.95 -0.35 -7.69
CA SER A 155 -25.26 -0.62 -9.09
C SER A 155 -24.00 -0.92 -9.90
N ASP A 156 -22.90 -0.22 -9.64
CA ASP A 156 -21.62 -0.41 -10.32
C ASP A 156 -21.01 -1.78 -9.95
N LEU A 157 -21.10 -2.18 -8.69
CA LEU A 157 -20.69 -3.50 -8.18
C LEU A 157 -21.48 -4.63 -8.86
N VAL A 158 -22.81 -4.52 -8.89
CA VAL A 158 -23.68 -5.53 -9.53
C VAL A 158 -23.40 -5.61 -11.04
N ASN A 159 -23.14 -4.47 -11.67
CA ASN A 159 -22.81 -4.44 -13.10
C ASN A 159 -21.43 -5.07 -13.38
N SER A 160 -20.42 -4.80 -12.54
CA SER A 160 -19.09 -5.41 -12.72
C SER A 160 -19.09 -6.92 -12.49
N SER A 161 -19.89 -7.43 -11.55
CA SER A 161 -20.08 -8.88 -11.34
C SER A 161 -20.62 -9.62 -12.58
N ARG A 162 -21.27 -8.94 -13.52
CA ARG A 162 -21.76 -9.57 -14.76
C ARG A 162 -20.67 -9.74 -15.82
N THR A 163 -19.53 -9.07 -15.65
CA THR A 163 -18.46 -9.02 -16.66
C THR A 163 -17.42 -10.13 -16.51
N SER A 164 -17.26 -10.67 -15.30
CA SER A 164 -16.31 -11.75 -15.01
C SER A 164 -16.77 -12.50 -13.75
N GLU A 165 -16.70 -13.83 -13.80
CA GLU A 165 -16.95 -14.70 -12.63
C GLU A 165 -15.92 -14.45 -11.52
N VAL A 166 -14.66 -14.19 -11.88
CA VAL A 166 -13.57 -13.86 -10.94
C VAL A 166 -13.85 -12.53 -10.22
N LEU A 167 -14.35 -11.52 -10.95
CA LEU A 167 -14.77 -10.25 -10.34
C LEU A 167 -16.01 -10.44 -9.47
N CYS A 168 -16.96 -11.27 -9.91
CA CYS A 168 -18.15 -11.59 -9.13
C CYS A 168 -17.78 -12.26 -7.81
N GLU A 169 -16.88 -13.25 -7.82
CA GLU A 169 -16.39 -13.91 -6.61
C GLU A 169 -15.74 -12.90 -5.67
N ASN A 170 -14.85 -12.04 -6.18
CA ASN A 170 -14.20 -11.02 -5.36
C ASN A 170 -15.20 -10.02 -4.75
N ASN A 171 -16.23 -9.62 -5.49
CA ASN A 171 -17.26 -8.70 -5.00
C ASN A 171 -18.11 -9.28 -3.85
N MET A 172 -18.13 -10.61 -3.70
CA MET A 172 -18.91 -11.32 -2.68
C MET A 172 -18.08 -11.73 -1.45
N GLN A 173 -16.77 -11.47 -1.44
CA GLN A 173 -15.85 -11.75 -0.34
C GLN A 173 -15.70 -10.54 0.60
#